data_AF-A0A0F8ECT3-F1
#
_entry.id   AF-A0A0F8ECT3-F1
#
_cell.length_a   1.000
_cell.length_b   1.000
_cell.length_c   1.000
_cell.angle_alpha   90.00
_cell.angle_beta   90.00
_cell.angle_gamma   90.00
#
_symmetry.space_group_name_H-M   'P 1'
#
loop_
_entity.id
_entity.type
_entity.pdbx_description
1 polymer ?
#
loop_
_entity_poly.entity_id
_entity_poly.type
_entity_poly.pdbx_seq_one_letter_code
_entity_poly.pdbx_strand_id
1 'polypeptide(L)'
;MFMGKRGPKPKFTDVACPNENCKLHGVPGKGNVVGNGTYQTKNGRVRKFLCRECGRVFCERTNTFFYYLHKEEFIIQLALKMAMKGMSTQAISDVLEVQPVTVNNWVTRAAKQCELVNEELMKNLNVSRVEMDELWVIIEKKLLREQKMKMKVPGCG
;
A
#
# COMPACT_ATOMS: atom_id res chain seq x y z
N MET A 1 49.20 8.67 -7.79
CA MET A 1 47.96 7.87 -7.67
C MET A 1 46.93 8.46 -8.62
N PHE A 2 46.65 7.82 -9.75
CA PHE A 2 45.58 8.26 -10.65
C PHE A 2 44.23 7.84 -10.06
N MET A 3 43.49 8.80 -9.50
CA MET A 3 42.10 8.55 -9.12
C MET A 3 41.33 8.27 -10.41
N GLY A 4 40.91 7.01 -10.61
CA GLY A 4 40.12 6.61 -11.76
C GLY A 4 38.90 7.52 -11.91
N LYS A 5 38.62 7.96 -13.15
CA LYS A 5 37.48 8.83 -13.46
C LYS A 5 36.21 8.22 -12.85
N ARG A 6 35.47 9.01 -12.05
CA ARG A 6 34.18 8.58 -11.47
C ARG A 6 33.31 8.04 -12.59
N GLY A 7 32.88 6.79 -12.46
CA GLY A 7 31.96 6.16 -13.41
C GLY A 7 30.68 6.99 -13.57
N PRO A 8 29.84 6.67 -14.57
CA PRO A 8 28.60 7.39 -14.85
C PRO A 8 27.79 7.61 -13.56
N LYS A 9 27.20 8.79 -13.41
CA LYS A 9 26.35 9.11 -12.26
C LYS A 9 25.28 8.02 -12.07
N PRO A 10 24.90 7.70 -10.83
CA PRO A 10 23.87 6.70 -10.55
C PRO A 10 22.59 7.04 -11.33
N LYS A 11 22.09 6.08 -12.11
CA LYS A 11 20.88 6.26 -12.93
C LYS A 11 19.59 6.23 -12.11
N PHE A 12 19.62 5.73 -10.88
CA PHE A 12 18.47 5.51 -10.02
C PHE A 12 18.66 6.32 -8.73
N THR A 13 18.25 7.58 -8.76
CA THR A 13 18.43 8.52 -7.64
C THR A 13 17.27 8.53 -6.66
N ASP A 14 16.12 8.00 -7.08
CA ASP A 14 14.85 7.90 -6.36
C ASP A 14 14.64 6.52 -5.70
N VAL A 15 15.46 5.53 -6.05
CA VAL A 15 15.34 4.16 -5.52
C VAL A 15 16.18 3.99 -4.25
N ALA A 16 15.55 3.53 -3.17
CA ALA A 16 16.21 3.21 -1.91
C ALA A 16 16.34 1.70 -1.71
N CYS A 17 17.29 1.28 -0.87
CA CYS A 17 17.42 -0.13 -0.47
C CYS A 17 16.27 -0.50 0.49
N PRO A 18 15.53 -1.59 0.25
CA PRO A 18 14.44 -2.05 1.12
C PRO A 18 14.89 -2.97 2.25
N ASN A 19 16.20 -3.13 2.45
CA ASN A 19 16.73 -4.00 3.50
C ASN A 19 16.88 -3.26 4.81
N GLU A 20 16.04 -3.55 5.80
CA GLU A 20 16.10 -2.92 7.14
C GLU A 20 17.48 -3.08 7.81
N ASN A 21 18.18 -4.17 7.53
CA ASN A 21 19.52 -4.43 8.06
C ASN A 21 20.65 -3.72 7.28
N CYS A 22 20.33 -2.92 6.26
CA CYS A 22 21.32 -2.19 5.48
C CYS A 22 21.58 -0.80 6.08
N LYS A 23 22.84 -0.39 6.11
CA LYS A 23 23.25 0.97 6.54
C LYS A 23 22.60 2.09 5.72
N LEU A 24 22.23 1.78 4.47
CA LEU A 24 21.57 2.70 3.53
C LEU A 24 20.10 2.33 3.30
N HIS A 25 19.45 1.69 4.28
CA HIS A 25 18.02 1.38 4.24
C HIS A 25 17.20 2.67 4.09
N GLY A 26 16.24 2.70 3.16
CA GLY A 26 15.30 3.81 3.01
C GLY A 26 15.92 5.14 2.53
N VAL A 27 17.22 5.22 2.26
CA VAL A 27 17.89 6.45 1.81
C VAL A 27 18.14 6.43 0.29
N PRO A 28 17.39 7.18 -0.52
CA PRO A 28 17.62 7.28 -1.96
C PRO A 28 18.84 8.15 -2.29
N GLY A 29 19.30 8.13 -3.54
CA GLY A 29 20.32 9.05 -4.06
C GLY A 29 21.77 8.80 -3.60
N LYS A 30 22.03 7.75 -2.80
CA LYS A 30 23.38 7.41 -2.30
C LYS A 30 24.24 6.64 -3.30
N GLY A 31 23.70 6.30 -4.48
CA GLY A 31 24.44 5.60 -5.54
C GLY A 31 24.76 4.13 -5.25
N ASN A 32 24.22 3.58 -4.16
CA ASN A 32 24.34 2.17 -3.80
C ASN A 32 23.44 1.25 -4.65
N VAL A 33 22.36 1.78 -5.24
CA VAL A 33 21.41 1.02 -6.05
C VAL A 33 21.80 1.04 -7.53
N VAL A 34 21.94 -0.15 -8.12
CA VAL A 34 22.19 -0.31 -9.56
C VAL A 34 21.16 -1.25 -10.20
N GLY A 35 20.98 -1.12 -11.51
CA GLY A 35 20.10 -2.00 -12.28
C GLY A 35 20.70 -3.40 -12.40
N ASN A 36 19.87 -4.42 -12.18
CA ASN A 36 20.24 -5.85 -12.23
C ASN A 36 19.36 -6.62 -13.23
N GLY A 37 19.11 -6.02 -14.40
CA GLY A 37 18.25 -6.59 -15.44
C GLY A 37 16.75 -6.30 -15.27
N THR A 38 15.93 -6.98 -16.08
CA THR A 38 14.47 -6.87 -16.09
C THR A 38 13.84 -8.24 -16.29
N TYR A 39 12.58 -8.42 -15.91
CA TYR A 39 11.79 -9.61 -16.23
C TYR A 39 10.38 -9.21 -16.69
N GLN A 40 9.72 -10.10 -17.44
CA GLN A 40 8.35 -9.88 -17.92
C GLN A 40 7.33 -10.45 -16.92
N THR A 41 6.23 -9.75 -16.76
CA THR A 41 5.05 -10.19 -16.00
C THR A 41 3.80 -9.97 -16.83
N LYS A 42 2.65 -10.48 -16.36
CA LYS A 42 1.34 -10.15 -16.96
C LYS A 42 1.03 -8.64 -16.94
N ASN A 43 1.69 -7.89 -16.05
CA ASN A 43 1.53 -6.45 -15.86
C ASN A 43 2.66 -5.65 -16.54
N GLY A 44 3.41 -6.27 -17.45
CA GLY A 44 4.51 -5.64 -18.17
C GLY A 44 5.89 -5.93 -17.59
N ARG A 45 6.88 -5.18 -18.08
CA ARG A 45 8.30 -5.37 -17.79
C ARG A 45 8.68 -4.73 -16.47
N VAL A 46 9.21 -5.55 -15.56
CA VAL A 46 9.62 -5.15 -14.20
C VAL A 46 11.15 -5.04 -14.11
N ARG A 47 11.65 -3.94 -13.56
CA ARG A 47 13.08 -3.71 -13.29
C ARG A 47 13.55 -4.43 -12.02
N LYS A 48 14.72 -5.07 -12.10
CA LYS A 48 15.46 -5.58 -10.93
C LYS A 48 16.58 -4.61 -10.56
N PHE A 49 16.88 -4.56 -9.27
CA PHE A 49 17.90 -3.75 -8.66
C PHE A 49 18.83 -4.61 -7.80
N LEU A 50 20.05 -4.14 -7.61
CA LEU A 50 21.02 -4.67 -6.67
C LEU A 50 21.53 -3.52 -5.80
N CYS A 51 21.46 -3.69 -4.48
CA CYS A 51 22.14 -2.80 -3.55
C CYS A 51 23.61 -3.26 -3.41
N ARG A 52 24.56 -2.42 -3.80
CA ARG A 52 26.00 -2.71 -3.66
C ARG A 52 26.52 -2.63 -2.22
N GLU A 53 25.77 -1.99 -1.32
CA GLU A 53 26.13 -1.88 0.11
C GLU A 53 25.88 -3.19 0.86
N CYS A 54 24.73 -3.84 0.63
CA CYS A 54 24.33 -5.04 1.38
C CYS A 54 24.12 -6.28 0.51
N GLY A 55 24.31 -6.19 -0.81
CA GLY A 55 24.14 -7.30 -1.75
C GLY A 55 22.69 -7.69 -2.05
N ARG A 56 21.69 -7.05 -1.43
CA ARG A 56 20.27 -7.42 -1.63
C ARG A 56 19.81 -7.13 -3.06
N VAL A 57 19.21 -8.13 -3.69
CA VAL A 57 18.48 -8.01 -4.96
C VAL A 57 17.01 -7.73 -4.66
N PHE A 58 16.42 -6.78 -5.36
CA PHE A 58 15.01 -6.41 -5.23
C PHE A 58 14.46 -5.92 -6.58
N CYS A 59 13.19 -5.52 -6.67
CA CYS A 59 12.60 -5.01 -7.91
C CYS A 59 11.79 -3.74 -7.68
N GLU A 60 11.35 -3.08 -8.74
CA GLU A 60 10.56 -1.83 -8.65
C GLU A 60 9.25 -2.01 -7.88
N ARG A 61 8.72 -3.24 -7.85
CA ARG A 61 7.49 -3.57 -7.12
C ARG A 61 7.77 -3.90 -5.66
N THR A 62 9.03 -3.97 -5.21
CA THR A 62 9.35 -4.22 -3.80
C THR A 62 8.78 -3.11 -2.92
N ASN A 63 8.19 -3.47 -1.79
CA ASN A 63 7.47 -2.57 -0.87
C ASN A 63 6.23 -1.87 -1.46
N THR A 64 5.71 -2.32 -2.61
CA THR A 64 4.43 -1.82 -3.14
C THR A 64 3.29 -2.80 -2.87
N PHE A 65 2.05 -2.30 -2.97
CA PHE A 65 0.86 -3.15 -2.92
C PHE A 65 0.92 -4.30 -3.93
N PHE A 66 1.47 -4.08 -5.13
CA PHE A 66 1.52 -5.08 -6.18
C PHE A 66 2.67 -6.10 -6.07
N TYR A 67 3.50 -6.01 -5.03
CA TYR A 67 4.56 -6.97 -4.79
C TYR A 67 4.00 -8.39 -4.59
N TYR A 68 4.58 -9.38 -5.26
CA TYR A 68 4.13 -10.78 -5.28
C TYR A 68 2.68 -11.01 -5.77
N LEU A 69 2.05 -10.03 -6.42
CA LEU A 69 0.75 -10.22 -7.07
C LEU A 69 0.96 -10.59 -8.55
N HIS A 70 0.48 -11.79 -8.90
CA HIS A 70 0.63 -12.41 -10.23
C HIS A 70 -0.58 -12.20 -11.14
N LYS A 71 -1.73 -11.80 -10.57
CA LYS A 71 -2.92 -11.44 -11.35
C LYS A 71 -2.72 -10.09 -12.02
N GLU A 72 -3.51 -9.85 -13.06
CA GLU A 72 -3.53 -8.57 -13.77
C GLU A 72 -3.95 -7.46 -12.80
N GLU A 73 -3.20 -6.36 -12.78
CA GLU A 73 -3.44 -5.25 -11.85
C GLU A 73 -4.85 -4.71 -11.97
N PHE A 74 -5.38 -4.63 -13.19
CA PHE A 74 -6.75 -4.18 -13.45
C PHE A 74 -7.80 -5.03 -12.71
N ILE A 75 -7.65 -6.36 -12.69
CA ILE A 75 -8.59 -7.25 -11.98
C ILE A 75 -8.55 -7.00 -10.48
N ILE A 76 -7.35 -6.80 -9.92
CA ILE A 76 -7.18 -6.53 -8.49
C ILE A 76 -7.78 -5.16 -8.14
N GLN A 77 -7.52 -4.13 -8.94
CA GLN A 77 -8.10 -2.80 -8.78
C GLN A 77 -9.63 -2.84 -8.86
N LEU A 78 -10.18 -3.62 -9.79
CA LEU A 78 -11.61 -3.79 -9.95
C LEU A 78 -12.23 -4.49 -8.73
N ALA A 79 -11.59 -5.54 -8.21
CA ALA A 79 -12.01 -6.20 -6.97
C ALA A 79 -12.06 -5.23 -5.77
N LEU A 80 -11.00 -4.41 -5.60
CA LEU A 80 -10.95 -3.41 -4.54
C LEU A 80 -12.05 -2.35 -4.72
N LYS A 81 -12.30 -1.90 -5.95
CA LYS A 81 -13.37 -0.94 -6.25
C LYS A 81 -14.75 -1.51 -5.90
N MET A 82 -15.01 -2.79 -6.21
CA MET A 82 -16.26 -3.45 -5.81
C MET A 82 -16.40 -3.56 -4.30
N ALA A 83 -15.33 -3.92 -3.58
CA ALA A 83 -15.32 -3.97 -2.13
C ALA A 83 -15.62 -2.59 -1.51
N MET A 84 -15.02 -1.52 -2.05
CA MET A 84 -15.33 -0.13 -1.64
C MET A 84 -16.78 0.29 -1.91
N LYS A 85 -17.45 -0.35 -2.87
CA LYS A 85 -18.88 -0.16 -3.16
C LYS A 85 -19.79 -1.02 -2.27
N GLY A 86 -19.23 -1.77 -1.32
CA GLY A 86 -19.97 -2.56 -0.35
C GLY A 86 -20.36 -3.96 -0.82
N MET A 87 -19.78 -4.44 -1.93
CA MET A 87 -20.02 -5.82 -2.37
C MET A 87 -19.33 -6.82 -1.44
N SER A 88 -19.99 -7.96 -1.20
CA SER A 88 -19.42 -9.04 -0.39
C SER A 88 -18.26 -9.73 -1.11
N THR A 89 -17.32 -10.29 -0.36
CA THR A 89 -16.20 -11.09 -0.91
C THR A 89 -16.68 -12.20 -1.83
N GLN A 90 -17.82 -12.82 -1.49
CA GLN A 90 -18.42 -13.88 -2.31
C GLN A 90 -18.93 -13.32 -3.64
N ALA A 91 -19.69 -12.23 -3.61
CA ALA A 91 -20.19 -11.60 -4.85
C ALA A 91 -19.04 -11.15 -5.77
N ILE A 92 -17.96 -10.62 -5.20
CA ILE A 92 -16.77 -10.22 -5.97
C ILE A 92 -16.07 -11.44 -6.57
N SER A 93 -15.94 -12.52 -5.79
CA SER A 93 -15.39 -13.80 -6.25
C SER A 93 -16.16 -14.33 -7.45
N ASP A 94 -17.50 -14.29 -7.37
CA ASP A 94 -18.39 -14.78 -8.42
C ASP A 94 -18.28 -13.92 -9.68
N VAL A 95 -18.27 -12.58 -9.54
CA VAL A 95 -18.16 -11.64 -10.68
C VAL A 95 -16.79 -11.73 -11.38
N LEU A 96 -15.71 -11.92 -10.62
CA LEU A 96 -14.34 -11.92 -11.15
C LEU A 96 -13.78 -13.31 -11.41
N GLU A 97 -14.56 -14.36 -11.13
CA GLU A 97 -14.16 -15.77 -11.25
C GLU A 97 -12.81 -16.07 -10.56
N VAL A 98 -12.68 -15.59 -9.31
CA VAL A 98 -11.49 -15.80 -8.47
C VAL A 98 -11.90 -16.35 -7.12
N GLN A 99 -11.05 -17.17 -6.50
CA GLN A 99 -11.38 -17.74 -5.20
C GLN A 99 -11.64 -16.64 -4.15
N PRO A 100 -12.68 -16.78 -3.28
CA PRO A 100 -13.00 -15.80 -2.24
C PRO A 100 -11.81 -15.47 -1.33
N VAL A 101 -10.99 -16.47 -1.01
CA VAL A 101 -9.75 -16.30 -0.22
C VAL A 101 -8.78 -15.32 -0.89
N THR A 102 -8.71 -15.33 -2.23
CA THR A 102 -7.86 -14.41 -2.99
C THR A 102 -8.36 -12.98 -2.88
N VAL A 103 -9.68 -12.78 -3.01
CA VAL A 103 -10.31 -11.45 -2.82
C VAL A 103 -10.06 -10.94 -1.40
N ASN A 104 -10.27 -11.79 -0.39
CA ASN A 104 -10.03 -11.43 1.00
C ASN A 104 -8.56 -11.03 1.24
N ASN A 105 -7.61 -11.76 0.65
CA ASN A 105 -6.19 -11.43 0.73
C ASN A 105 -5.89 -10.06 0.11
N TRP A 106 -6.51 -9.71 -1.03
CA TRP A 106 -6.35 -8.39 -1.64
C TRP A 106 -6.92 -7.27 -0.78
N VAL A 107 -8.13 -7.45 -0.25
CA VAL A 107 -8.80 -6.47 0.63
C VAL A 107 -7.99 -6.27 1.91
N THR A 108 -7.57 -7.36 2.57
CA THR A 108 -6.76 -7.29 3.79
C THR A 108 -5.42 -6.61 3.53
N ARG A 109 -4.78 -6.91 2.40
CA ARG A 109 -3.52 -6.26 2.01
C ARG A 109 -3.72 -4.77 1.74
N ALA A 110 -4.83 -4.38 1.10
CA ALA A 110 -5.16 -2.99 0.85
C ALA A 110 -5.43 -2.24 2.15
N ALA A 111 -6.17 -2.84 3.08
CA ALA A 111 -6.42 -2.27 4.41
C ALA A 111 -5.12 -1.97 5.16
N LYS A 112 -4.17 -2.91 5.20
CA LYS A 112 -2.84 -2.69 5.80
C LYS A 112 -2.06 -1.55 5.15
N GLN A 113 -2.16 -1.38 3.84
CA GLN A 113 -1.51 -0.26 3.15
C GLN A 113 -2.20 1.07 3.47
N CYS A 114 -3.53 1.07 3.55
CA CYS A 114 -4.30 2.23 3.98
C CYS A 114 -3.94 2.65 5.41
N GLU A 115 -3.73 1.70 6.32
CA GLU A 115 -3.28 1.99 7.70
C GLU A 115 -1.95 2.73 7.72
N LEU A 116 -0.93 2.25 6.98
CA LEU A 116 0.38 2.92 6.89
C LEU A 116 0.28 4.34 6.32
N VAL A 117 -0.50 4.52 5.25
CA VAL A 117 -0.72 5.84 4.65
C VAL A 117 -1.50 6.74 5.59
N ASN A 118 -2.52 6.22 6.25
CA ASN A 118 -3.32 6.96 7.21
C ASN A 118 -2.49 7.40 8.41
N GLU A 119 -1.66 6.52 8.99
CA GLU A 119 -0.75 6.88 10.08
C GLU A 119 0.19 8.03 9.71
N GLU A 120 0.68 8.07 8.47
CA GLU A 120 1.56 9.13 8.01
C GLU A 120 0.81 10.45 7.72
N LEU A 121 -0.37 10.36 7.12
CA LEU A 121 -1.22 11.53 6.85
C LEU A 121 -1.77 12.14 8.15
N MET A 122 -2.18 11.31 9.11
CA MET A 122 -2.76 11.75 10.37
C MET A 122 -1.77 12.54 11.24
N LYS A 123 -0.45 12.28 11.13
CA LYS A 123 0.59 13.04 11.84
C LYS A 123 0.68 14.50 11.39
N ASN A 124 0.27 14.80 10.16
CA ASN A 124 0.45 16.10 9.51
C ASN A 124 -0.88 16.77 9.15
N LEU A 125 -1.95 16.47 9.89
CA LEU A 125 -3.26 17.08 9.68
C LEU A 125 -3.27 18.54 10.17
N ASN A 126 -3.26 19.48 9.23
CA ASN A 126 -3.51 20.88 9.52
C ASN A 126 -5.01 21.17 9.38
N VAL A 127 -5.77 20.92 10.45
CA VAL A 127 -7.22 21.14 10.51
C VAL A 127 -7.51 22.33 11.40
N SER A 128 -8.39 23.23 10.98
CA SER A 128 -8.78 24.38 11.78
C SER A 128 -9.66 23.96 12.96
N ARG A 129 -9.73 24.80 14.01
CA ARG A 129 -10.62 24.56 15.17
C ARG A 129 -12.08 24.41 14.74
N VAL A 130 -12.53 25.20 13.77
CA VAL A 130 -13.92 25.20 13.30
C VAL A 130 -14.28 23.87 12.64
N GLU A 131 -13.40 23.34 11.78
CA GLU A 131 -13.60 22.03 11.13
C GLU A 131 -13.60 20.88 12.15
N MET A 132 -12.76 20.96 13.19
CA MET A 132 -12.75 19.98 14.29
C MET A 132 -14.06 19.97 15.08
N ASP A 133 -14.59 21.15 15.40
CA ASP A 133 -15.86 21.28 16.12
C ASP A 133 -17.03 20.73 15.29
N GLU A 134 -17.08 21.02 13.98
CA GLU A 134 -18.09 20.48 13.08
C GLU A 134 -18.01 18.95 12.97
N LEU A 135 -16.79 18.39 12.86
CA LEU A 135 -16.58 16.95 12.87
C LEU A 135 -17.05 16.33 14.19
N TRP A 136 -16.77 16.96 15.33
CA TRP A 136 -17.20 16.46 16.64
C TRP A 136 -18.72 16.38 16.74
N VAL A 137 -19.44 17.41 16.29
CA VAL A 137 -20.91 17.41 16.26
C VAL A 137 -21.47 16.28 15.39
N ILE A 138 -20.82 15.96 14.27
CA ILE A 138 -21.21 14.83 13.41
C ILE A 138 -21.01 13.50 14.13
N ILE A 139 -19.85 13.31 14.78
CA ILE A 139 -19.52 12.10 15.53
C ILE A 139 -20.51 11.90 16.69
N GLU A 140 -20.75 12.93 17.48
CA GLU A 140 -21.68 12.92 18.61
C GLU A 140 -23.09 12.53 18.16
N LYS A 141 -23.60 13.16 17.09
CA LYS A 141 -24.91 12.81 16.51
C LYS A 141 -24.98 11.35 16.06
N LYS A 142 -23.88 10.79 15.55
CA LYS A 142 -23.85 9.39 15.12
C LYS A 142 -23.85 8.44 16.31
N LEU A 143 -23.04 8.69 17.33
CA LEU A 143 -22.99 7.90 18.57
C LEU A 143 -24.36 7.88 19.26
N LEU A 144 -25.03 9.03 19.36
CA LEU A 144 -26.38 9.12 19.92
C LEU A 144 -27.41 8.30 19.13
N ARG A 145 -27.30 8.24 17.80
CA ARG A 145 -28.17 7.39 16.96
C ARG A 145 -27.90 5.91 17.22
N GLU A 146 -26.64 5.51 17.30
CA GLU A 146 -26.25 4.12 17.58
C GLU A 146 -26.72 3.67 18.97
N GLN A 147 -26.59 4.53 20.00
CA GLN A 147 -27.13 4.27 21.34
C GLN A 147 -28.65 4.11 21.32
N LYS A 148 -29.38 5.00 20.62
CA LYS A 148 -30.83 4.89 20.44
C LYS A 148 -31.26 3.61 19.71
N MET A 149 -30.50 3.13 18.74
CA MET A 149 -30.78 1.84 18.08
C MET A 149 -30.53 0.66 19.03
N LYS A 150 -29.46 0.70 19.84
CA LYS A 150 -29.16 -0.35 20.84
C LYS A 150 -30.21 -0.43 21.95
N MET A 151 -30.74 0.70 22.41
CA MET A 151 -31.82 0.75 23.42
C MET A 151 -33.20 0.34 22.85
N LYS A 152 -33.36 0.30 21.52
CA LYS A 152 -34.60 -0.06 20.84
C LYS A 152 -34.74 -1.55 20.55
N VAL A 153 -33.82 -2.42 21.00
CA VAL A 153 -34.06 -3.88 21.01
C VAL A 153 -34.81 -4.22 22.30
N PRO A 154 -36.15 -4.43 22.27
CA PRO A 154 -36.87 -4.90 23.44
C PRO A 154 -36.70 -6.42 23.51
N GLY A 155 -36.49 -6.92 24.71
CA GLY A 155 -36.53 -8.35 24.98
C GLY A 155 -37.89 -8.99 24.67
N CYS A 156 -37.78 -10.28 24.41
CA CYS A 156 -38.75 -11.37 24.58
C CYS A 156 -39.93 -11.50 23.60
N GLY A 157 -40.19 -12.77 23.26
CA GLY A 157 -41.35 -13.27 22.52
C GLY A 157 -41.04 -14.56 21.82
#